data_AF-A0A537H7K6-F1
#
_entry.id   AF-A0A537H7K6-F1
#
_cell.length_a   1.000
_cell.length_b   1.000
_cell.length_c   1.000
_cell.angle_alpha   90.00
_cell.angle_beta   90.00
_cell.angle_gamma   90.00
#
_symmetry.space_group_name_H-M   'P 1'
#
loop_
_entity.id
_entity.type
_entity.pdbx_description
1 polymer ?
#
loop_
_entity_poly.entity_id
_entity_poly.type
_entity_poly.pdbx_seq_one_letter_code
_entity_poly.pdbx_strand_id
1 'polypeptide(L)'
;MAAPYRDRSWLDPRLALRKSLIRGKGLVATQSFGVDEVVVVFGGTLFSKEDIAAGKANNRTLMQVDEDLWLGDPANQPLGEDYFL
;
A
#
# COMPACT_ATOMS: atom_id res chain seq x y z
N MET A 1 18.77 -10.56 11.79
CA MET A 1 18.03 -10.35 10.53
C MET A 1 16.56 -10.45 10.87
N ALA A 2 15.82 -9.35 10.87
CA ALA A 2 14.40 -9.36 11.24
C ALA A 2 13.58 -9.67 9.99
N ALA A 3 12.77 -10.72 10.02
CA ALA A 3 11.76 -10.96 9.01
C ALA A 3 10.62 -9.95 9.21
N PRO A 4 10.26 -9.10 8.23
CA PRO A 4 9.17 -8.16 8.42
C PRO A 4 7.95 -8.65 7.63
N TYR A 5 7.45 -9.84 7.95
CA TYR A 5 6.12 -10.22 7.50
C TYR A 5 5.32 -10.65 8.71
N ARG A 6 4.29 -9.87 9.04
CA ARG A 6 3.37 -10.12 10.14
C ARG A 6 2.79 -11.54 10.02
N ASP A 7 2.48 -12.18 11.15
CA ASP A 7 1.80 -13.48 11.19
C ASP A 7 0.42 -13.49 10.51
N ARG A 8 -0.12 -12.30 10.18
CA ARG A 8 -1.39 -12.11 9.47
C ARG A 8 -1.17 -11.31 8.18
N SER A 9 -1.93 -11.66 7.15
CA SER A 9 -2.05 -10.89 5.90
C SER A 9 -2.31 -9.41 6.21
N TRP A 10 -1.70 -8.51 5.44
CA TRP A 10 -1.95 -7.07 5.49
C TRP A 10 -3.32 -6.68 4.90
N LEU A 11 -3.98 -7.64 4.24
CA LEU A 11 -5.30 -7.53 3.63
C LEU A 11 -6.30 -8.47 4.32
N ASP A 12 -7.46 -7.94 4.73
CA ASP A 12 -8.57 -8.74 5.25
C ASP A 12 -9.11 -9.71 4.19
N PRO A 13 -9.37 -10.98 4.51
CA PRO A 13 -9.80 -11.99 3.54
C PRO A 13 -11.18 -11.72 2.91
N ARG A 14 -11.98 -10.79 3.46
CA ARG A 14 -13.24 -10.35 2.87
C ARG A 14 -13.03 -9.32 1.76
N LEU A 15 -11.83 -8.81 1.57
CA LEU A 15 -11.49 -8.01 0.41
C LEU A 15 -11.01 -8.89 -0.73
N ALA A 16 -11.43 -8.55 -1.94
CA ALA A 16 -11.02 -9.27 -3.12
C ALA A 16 -10.68 -8.34 -4.28
N LEU A 17 -9.59 -8.66 -4.96
CA LEU A 17 -9.21 -7.98 -6.18
C LEU A 17 -10.25 -8.23 -7.29
N ARG A 18 -10.83 -7.17 -7.84
CA ARG A 18 -11.79 -7.22 -8.93
C ARG A 18 -11.49 -6.15 -9.99
N LYS A 19 -12.05 -6.31 -11.17
CA LYS A 19 -12.03 -5.24 -12.19
C LYS A 19 -12.80 -4.03 -11.66
N SER A 20 -12.18 -2.86 -11.70
CA SER A 20 -12.82 -1.61 -11.29
C SER A 20 -13.75 -1.10 -12.39
N LEU A 21 -14.86 -0.46 -11.98
CA LEU A 21 -15.77 0.24 -12.91
C LEU A 21 -15.18 1.56 -13.43
N ILE A 22 -14.13 2.07 -12.79
CA ILE A 22 -13.47 3.33 -13.16
C ILE A 22 -12.28 3.04 -14.08
N ARG A 23 -11.27 2.30 -13.58
CA ARG A 23 -10.06 1.94 -14.34
C ARG A 23 -9.26 0.85 -13.64
N GLY A 24 -8.69 -0.09 -14.40
CA GLY A 24 -7.80 -1.11 -13.87
C GLY A 24 -8.51 -2.11 -12.95
N LYS A 25 -7.88 -2.40 -11.82
CA LYS A 25 -8.45 -3.27 -10.78
C LYS A 25 -8.56 -2.50 -9.45
N GLY A 26 -9.32 -3.03 -8.51
CA GLY A 26 -9.40 -2.50 -7.16
C GLY A 26 -9.87 -3.55 -6.15
N LEU A 27 -9.67 -3.23 -4.88
CA LEU A 27 -10.16 -4.02 -3.75
C LEU A 27 -11.65 -3.79 -3.55
N VAL A 28 -12.42 -4.88 -3.56
CA VAL A 28 -13.87 -4.86 -3.38
C VAL A 28 -14.26 -5.72 -2.18
N ALA A 29 -15.09 -5.16 -1.31
CA ALA A 29 -15.69 -5.87 -0.20
C ALA A 29 -16.60 -6.99 -0.70
N THR A 30 -16.35 -8.22 -0.27
CA THR A 30 -17.23 -9.37 -0.54
C THR A 30 -18.23 -9.64 0.58
N GLN A 31 -18.01 -9.01 1.74
CA GLN A 31 -18.85 -9.07 2.92
C GLN A 31 -18.86 -7.69 3.61
N SER A 32 -19.81 -7.47 4.51
CA SER A 32 -19.90 -6.23 5.29
C SER A 32 -18.77 -6.13 6.32
N PHE A 33 -18.37 -4.89 6.60
CA PHE A 33 -17.46 -4.53 7.68
C PHE A 33 -18.18 -3.72 8.75
N GLY A 34 -17.68 -3.78 9.97
CA GLY A 34 -18.06 -2.87 11.04
C GLY A 34 -17.48 -1.46 10.83
N VAL A 35 -18.01 -0.50 11.58
CA VAL A 35 -17.37 0.81 11.73
C VAL A 35 -16.04 0.61 12.49
N ASP A 36 -15.02 1.38 12.12
CA ASP A 36 -13.66 1.34 12.70
C ASP A 36 -12.93 0.00 12.56
N GLU A 37 -13.43 -0.91 11.73
CA GLU A 37 -12.77 -2.18 11.42
C GLU A 37 -11.60 -1.96 10.46
N VAL A 38 -10.39 -2.37 10.85
CA VAL A 38 -9.19 -2.27 10.01
C VAL A 38 -9.16 -3.42 9.00
N VAL A 39 -9.29 -3.09 7.72
CA VAL A 39 -9.39 -4.08 6.62
C VAL A 39 -8.16 -4.12 5.70
N VAL A 40 -7.35 -3.07 5.71
CA VAL A 40 -6.07 -2.97 4.99
C VAL A 40 -5.08 -2.27 5.89
N VAL A 41 -3.85 -2.78 5.95
CA VAL A 41 -2.73 -2.06 6.56
C VAL A 41 -1.67 -1.83 5.48
N PHE A 42 -1.52 -0.58 5.04
CA PHE A 42 -0.48 -0.23 4.08
C PHE A 42 0.89 -0.28 4.74
N GLY A 43 1.78 -1.08 4.15
CA GLY A 43 3.21 -1.11 4.47
C GLY A 43 4.01 -0.44 3.36
N GLY A 44 5.28 -0.18 3.63
CA GLY A 44 6.18 0.45 2.67
C GLY A 44 7.44 0.99 3.35
N THR A 45 8.24 1.70 2.57
CA THR A 45 9.40 2.46 3.04
C THR A 45 9.00 3.91 3.30
N LEU A 46 9.59 4.52 4.33
CA LEU A 46 9.38 5.93 4.65
C LEU A 46 10.39 6.80 3.89
N PHE A 47 9.91 7.92 3.35
CA PHE A 47 10.68 8.88 2.58
C PHE A 47 10.42 10.31 3.08
N SER A 48 11.47 11.12 3.11
CA SER A 48 11.34 12.57 3.30
C SER A 48 11.08 13.29 1.97
N LYS A 49 10.80 14.60 2.03
CA LYS A 49 10.71 15.45 0.82
C LYS A 49 12.00 15.42 0.01
N GLU A 50 13.15 15.44 0.68
CA GLU A 50 14.46 15.41 0.04
C GLU A 50 14.70 14.08 -0.68
N ASP A 51 14.27 12.96 -0.09
CA ASP A 51 14.37 11.65 -0.73
C ASP A 51 13.52 11.56 -2.00
N ILE A 52 12.31 12.11 -1.97
CA ILE A 52 11.40 12.18 -3.12
C ILE A 52 12.00 13.10 -4.20
N ALA A 53 12.48 14.28 -3.82
CA ALA A 53 13.11 15.23 -4.75
C ALA A 53 14.39 14.65 -5.39
N ALA A 54 15.13 13.82 -4.64
CA ALA A 54 16.28 13.09 -5.14
C ALA A 54 15.92 11.85 -5.99
N GLY A 55 14.63 11.58 -6.21
CA GLY A 55 14.15 10.47 -7.04
C GLY A 55 14.32 9.09 -6.42
N LYS A 56 14.43 8.99 -5.08
CA LYS A 56 14.61 7.71 -4.39
C LYS A 56 13.30 6.93 -4.22
N ALA A 57 12.15 7.60 -4.33
CA ALA A 57 10.83 7.00 -4.17
C ALA A 57 10.10 6.88 -5.51
N ASN A 58 9.23 5.88 -5.63
CA ASN A 58 8.32 5.75 -6.76
C ASN A 58 7.13 6.70 -6.57
N ASN A 59 7.10 7.78 -7.34
CA ASN A 59 6.05 8.81 -7.25
C ASN A 59 4.62 8.29 -7.48
N ARG A 60 4.44 7.07 -7.99
CA ARG A 60 3.12 6.45 -8.20
C ARG A 60 2.57 5.75 -6.96
N THR A 61 3.38 5.57 -5.92
CA THR A 61 3.04 4.76 -4.75
C THR A 61 3.05 5.55 -3.44
N LEU A 62 3.38 6.84 -3.50
CA LEU A 62 3.52 7.70 -2.34
C LEU A 62 2.17 8.03 -1.69
N MET A 63 2.09 7.78 -0.38
CA MET A 63 1.02 8.23 0.50
C MET A 63 1.63 9.05 1.63
N GLN A 64 1.15 10.28 1.84
CA GLN A 64 1.62 11.10 2.96
C GLN A 64 1.06 10.55 4.28
N VAL A 65 1.95 10.34 5.26
CA VAL A 65 1.58 9.81 6.58
C VAL A 65 1.88 10.80 7.72
N ASP A 66 2.69 11.83 7.44
CA ASP A 66 2.96 12.96 8.34
C ASP A 66 3.38 14.21 7.52
N GLU A 67 3.55 15.36 8.16
CA GLU A 67 3.88 16.67 7.51
C GLU A 67 5.08 16.59 6.56
N ASP A 68 6.11 15.82 6.94
CA ASP A 68 7.36 15.65 6.20
C ASP A 68 7.69 14.17 5.91
N LEU A 69 6.68 13.30 5.94
CA LEU A 69 6.87 11.85 5.82
C LEU A 69 5.88 11.19 4.86
N TRP A 70 6.41 10.42 3.91
CA TRP A 70 5.63 9.63 2.96
C TRP A 70 5.97 8.16 3.05
N LEU A 71 4.94 7.31 2.99
CA LEU A 71 5.05 5.88 2.80
C LEU A 71 5.00 5.57 1.29
N GLY A 72 5.87 4.69 0.80
CA GLY A 72 5.82 4.21 -0.58
C GLY A 72 6.87 3.16 -0.89
N ASP A 73 7.12 2.96 -2.19
CA ASP A 73 8.10 1.99 -2.68
C ASP A 73 9.38 2.70 -3.17
N PRO A 74 10.56 2.08 -3.06
CA PRO A 74 11.78 2.59 -3.67
C PRO A 74 11.66 2.70 -5.20
N ALA A 75 12.23 3.76 -5.79
CA ALA A 75 12.15 4.02 -7.23
C ALA A 75 12.76 2.90 -8.10
N ASN A 76 13.77 2.21 -7.56
CA ASN A 76 14.52 1.18 -8.28
C ASN A 76 14.01 -0.24 -7.99
N GLN A 77 12.90 -0.38 -7.28
CA GLN A 77 12.27 -1.68 -7.07
C GLN A 77 11.05 -1.83 -7.99
N PRO A 78 10.90 -2.99 -8.66
CA PRO A 78 9.66 -3.28 -9.34
C PRO A 78 8.52 -3.25 -8.31
N LEU A 79 7.35 -2.79 -8.75
CA LEU A 79 6.15 -2.94 -7.94
C LEU A 79 5.98 -4.43 -7.58
N GLY A 80 5.68 -4.70 -6.32
CA GLY A 80 5.36 -6.07 -5.91
C GLY A 80 4.26 -6.65 -6.78
N GLU A 81 4.26 -7.97 -7.00
CA GLU A 81 3.19 -8.65 -7.76
C GLU A 81 1.80 -8.38 -7.14
N ASP A 82 1.80 -8.11 -5.83
CA ASP A 82 0.65 -7.80 -4.99
C ASP A 82 0.24 -6.33 -5.02
N TYR A 83 0.97 -5.44 -5.71
CA TYR A 83 0.63 -4.02 -5.80
C TYR A 83 -0.72 -3.77 -6.51
N PHE A 84 -1.14 -4.75 -7.30
CA PHE A 84 -2.44 -4.77 -7.95
C PHE A 84 -3.41 -5.75 -7.29
N LEU A 85 -3.16 -6.24 -6.06
CA LEU A 85 -4.18 -6.90 -5.23
C LEU A 85 -5.14 -5.90 -4.62
#